data_AF-Q47Q67-F1
#
_entry.id   AF-Q47Q67-F1
#
_cell.length_a   1.000
_cell.length_b   1.000
_cell.length_c   1.000
_cell.angle_alpha   90.00
_cell.angle_beta   90.00
_cell.angle_gamma   90.00
#
_symmetry.space_group_name_H-M   'P 1'
#
loop_
_entity.id
_entity.type
_entity.pdbx_description
1 polymer ?
#
loop_
_entity_poly.entity_id
_entity_poly.type
_entity_poly.pdbx_seq_one_letter_code
_entity_poly.pdbx_strand_id
1 'polypeptide(L)'
;MEHHSDESRNVYAAAHTPEPRHGEEQPYAPEGTDTTQAFSGPLPRSEPEAFTDVQRFHDRWNRIQKSFVDDPRASVAAADSLVGEAIEQFTARLNERRRRIESSWQRRSEGGSDTERLRVALREYRTLLDQLTMVPY
;
A
#
# COMPACT_ATOMS: atom_id res chain seq x y z
N MET A 1 20.54 68.87 -10.92
CA MET A 1 20.78 69.09 -9.48
C MET A 1 19.71 68.32 -8.75
N GLU A 2 20.14 67.49 -7.81
CA GLU A 2 19.31 66.67 -6.92
C GLU A 2 18.13 67.44 -6.30
N HIS A 3 17.11 66.73 -5.80
CA HIS A 3 16.97 66.53 -4.35
C HIS A 3 15.65 65.85 -4.00
N HIS A 4 15.81 64.69 -3.36
CA HIS A 4 15.14 64.25 -2.13
C HIS A 4 13.63 63.94 -2.12
N SER A 5 13.37 62.65 -1.90
CA SER A 5 12.67 62.10 -0.72
C SER A 5 12.19 63.11 0.32
N ASP A 6 10.94 63.02 0.78
CA ASP A 6 10.67 62.68 2.18
C ASP A 6 9.17 62.41 2.39
N GLU A 7 8.92 61.18 2.79
CA GLU A 7 8.09 60.75 3.90
C GLU A 7 7.24 61.78 4.70
N SER A 8 6.17 61.24 5.27
CA SER A 8 5.46 61.73 6.46
C SER A 8 4.47 62.90 6.30
N ARG A 9 3.18 62.56 6.36
CA ARG A 9 2.36 62.93 7.53
C ARG A 9 1.00 62.23 7.56
N ASN A 10 0.94 61.21 8.40
CA ASN A 10 -0.27 60.82 9.12
C ASN A 10 -0.66 61.97 10.07
N VAL A 11 -1.94 62.42 10.07
CA VAL A 11 -2.69 62.64 11.32
C VAL A 11 -4.19 62.93 11.13
N TYR A 12 -4.98 62.15 11.88
CA TYR A 12 -6.32 62.37 12.45
C TYR A 12 -7.57 62.38 11.54
N ALA A 13 -8.41 61.35 11.72
CA ALA A 13 -9.70 61.55 12.39
C ALA A 13 -10.30 60.24 12.94
N ALA A 14 -10.55 60.27 14.25
CA ALA A 14 -11.62 59.62 14.98
C ALA A 14 -11.69 58.09 15.06
N ALA A 15 -11.39 57.62 16.27
CA ALA A 15 -11.82 56.35 16.83
C ALA A 15 -13.33 56.11 16.66
N HIS A 16 -13.72 54.85 16.43
CA HIS A 16 -14.78 54.18 17.15
C HIS A 16 -14.61 52.66 17.04
N THR A 17 -14.14 52.08 18.14
CA THR A 17 -14.26 50.67 18.50
C THR A 17 -15.74 50.31 18.68
N PRO A 18 -16.14 49.11 18.24
CA PRO A 18 -17.10 48.35 19.03
C PRO A 18 -16.54 46.97 19.38
N GLU A 19 -16.35 46.73 20.67
CA GLU A 19 -16.28 45.41 21.28
C GLU A 19 -17.67 45.12 21.93
N PRO A 20 -17.95 43.91 22.43
CA PRO A 20 -18.58 42.81 21.74
C PRO A 20 -20.05 42.60 22.17
N ARG A 21 -20.83 41.83 21.39
CA ARG A 21 -22.00 41.13 21.94
C ARG A 21 -21.86 39.64 21.72
N HIS A 22 -21.74 38.96 22.86
CA HIS A 22 -21.83 37.51 23.03
C HIS A 22 -23.06 36.93 22.34
N GLY A 23 -22.86 35.79 21.69
CA GLY A 23 -23.92 34.92 21.25
C GLY A 23 -23.49 34.08 20.06
N GLU A 24 -22.56 33.15 20.29
CA GLU A 24 -22.33 31.87 19.58
C GLU A 24 -20.91 31.39 19.94
N GLU A 25 -20.78 30.83 21.14
CA GLU A 25 -19.67 29.94 21.45
C GLU A 25 -19.83 28.69 20.58
N GLN A 26 -19.04 28.56 19.51
CA GLN A 26 -18.63 27.24 19.05
C GLN A 26 -17.09 27.21 18.94
N PRO A 27 -16.42 26.58 19.91
CA PRO A 27 -14.98 26.49 19.95
C PRO A 27 -14.47 25.66 18.77
N TYR A 28 -13.47 26.18 18.08
CA TYR A 28 -12.60 25.37 17.22
C TYR A 28 -11.75 24.47 18.12
N ALA A 29 -12.31 23.32 18.48
CA ALA A 29 -11.58 22.21 19.07
C ALA A 29 -11.15 21.26 17.94
N PRO A 30 -9.86 20.86 17.87
CA PRO A 30 -9.41 19.84 16.94
C PRO A 30 -9.82 18.48 17.51
N GLU A 31 -11.08 18.09 17.31
CA GLU A 31 -11.45 16.69 17.52
C GLU A 31 -10.89 15.89 16.35
N GLY A 32 -9.83 15.15 16.67
CA GLY A 32 -9.26 14.15 15.81
C GLY A 32 -10.39 13.28 15.28
N THR A 33 -10.64 13.39 13.98
CA THR A 33 -11.28 12.32 13.27
C THR A 33 -10.32 11.14 13.36
N ASP A 34 -10.57 10.30 14.37
CA ASP A 34 -10.42 8.86 14.27
C ASP A 34 -11.17 8.44 13.00
N THR A 35 -10.51 8.63 11.87
CA THR A 35 -10.77 7.90 10.65
C THR A 35 -9.76 6.78 10.64
N THR A 36 -9.81 5.94 11.67
CA THR A 36 -9.62 4.51 11.47
C THR A 36 -10.83 4.02 10.68
N GLN A 37 -10.96 4.50 9.44
CA GLN A 37 -11.84 3.87 8.48
C GLN A 37 -11.16 2.54 8.20
N ALA A 38 -11.63 1.54 8.94
CA ALA A 38 -11.28 0.15 8.80
C ALA A 38 -11.14 -0.14 7.30
N PHE A 39 -9.91 -0.48 6.91
CA PHE A 39 -9.58 -1.06 5.62
C PHE A 39 -10.32 -2.41 5.53
N SER A 40 -11.62 -2.35 5.26
CA SER A 40 -12.48 -3.48 4.96
C SER A 40 -13.00 -3.30 3.53
N GLY A 41 -12.07 -3.14 2.59
CA GLY A 41 -12.33 -3.61 1.23
C GLY A 41 -12.42 -5.13 1.28
N PRO A 42 -13.35 -5.78 0.56
CA PRO A 42 -13.41 -7.24 0.53
C PRO A 42 -12.06 -7.79 0.10
N LEU A 43 -11.33 -8.44 1.02
CA LEU A 43 -10.17 -9.24 0.64
C LEU A 43 -10.66 -10.22 -0.42
N PRO A 44 -9.99 -10.33 -1.58
CA PRO A 44 -10.35 -11.31 -2.57
C PRO A 44 -10.29 -12.69 -1.91
N ARG A 45 -11.46 -13.34 -1.81
CA ARG A 45 -11.66 -14.67 -1.26
C ARG A 45 -10.97 -15.69 -2.18
N SER A 46 -9.66 -15.77 -2.10
CA SER A 46 -8.81 -16.76 -2.77
C SER A 46 -7.92 -17.44 -1.74
N GLU A 47 -8.49 -17.80 -0.59
CA GLU A 47 -7.74 -18.37 0.54
C GLU A 47 -7.70 -19.90 0.63
N PRO A 48 -8.53 -20.74 -0.05
CA PRO A 48 -8.42 -22.18 0.14
C PRO A 48 -7.18 -22.77 -0.57
N GLU A 49 -6.92 -22.39 -1.83
CA GLU A 49 -5.81 -22.98 -2.62
C GLU A 49 -4.43 -22.48 -2.15
N ALA A 50 -4.33 -21.19 -1.80
CA ALA A 50 -3.10 -20.60 -1.31
C ALA A 50 -2.63 -21.28 -0.01
N PHE A 51 -3.57 -21.55 0.89
CA PHE A 51 -3.34 -22.20 2.18
C PHE A 51 -3.03 -23.70 2.04
N THR A 52 -3.68 -24.42 1.11
CA THR A 52 -3.41 -25.85 0.89
C THR A 52 -2.00 -26.10 0.37
N ASP A 53 -1.44 -25.22 -0.45
CA ASP A 53 -0.08 -25.42 -0.97
C ASP A 53 0.98 -25.20 0.11
N VAL A 54 0.79 -24.18 0.97
CA VAL A 54 1.71 -23.92 2.09
C VAL A 54 1.80 -25.13 3.02
N GLN A 55 0.66 -25.73 3.37
CA GLN A 55 0.64 -26.92 4.22
C GLN A 55 1.34 -28.12 3.57
N ARG A 56 1.13 -28.33 2.25
CA ARG A 56 1.82 -29.40 1.51
C ARG A 56 3.33 -29.23 1.49
N PHE A 57 3.82 -28.00 1.30
CA PHE A 57 5.25 -27.72 1.38
C PHE A 57 5.79 -27.96 2.80
N HIS A 58 5.05 -27.56 3.83
CA HIS A 58 5.43 -27.74 5.23
C HIS A 58 5.53 -29.22 5.63
N ASP A 59 4.56 -30.04 5.20
CA ASP A 59 4.55 -31.47 5.46
C ASP A 59 5.73 -32.19 4.80
N ARG A 60 6.03 -31.85 3.54
CA ARG A 60 7.17 -32.39 2.79
C ARG A 60 8.50 -31.95 3.42
N TRP A 61 8.61 -30.69 3.83
CA TRP A 61 9.78 -30.19 4.53
C TRP A 61 10.04 -30.95 5.83
N ASN A 62 9.00 -31.17 6.65
CA ASN A 62 9.10 -31.94 7.89
C ASN A 62 9.58 -33.37 7.64
N ARG A 63 9.08 -34.03 6.58
CA ARG A 63 9.55 -35.35 6.18
C ARG A 63 11.04 -35.35 5.79
N ILE A 64 11.49 -34.33 5.05
CA ILE A 64 12.91 -34.20 4.65
C ILE A 64 13.80 -34.04 5.89
N GLN A 65 13.41 -33.18 6.83
CA GLN A 65 14.18 -32.98 8.07
C GLN A 65 14.31 -34.26 8.89
N LYS A 66 13.23 -35.07 8.97
CA LYS A 66 13.27 -36.38 9.64
C LYS A 66 14.23 -37.36 8.96
N SER A 67 14.28 -37.35 7.63
CA SER A 67 15.15 -38.25 6.86
C SER A 67 16.64 -37.87 6.88
N PHE A 68 16.98 -36.65 7.29
CA PHE A 68 18.35 -36.13 7.25
C PHE A 68 19.33 -36.94 8.12
N VAL A 69 18.84 -37.51 9.22
CA VAL A 69 19.64 -38.32 10.14
C VAL A 69 20.07 -39.64 9.48
N ASP A 70 19.23 -40.20 8.60
CA ASP A 70 19.48 -41.47 7.93
C ASP A 70 20.26 -41.31 6.62
N ASP A 71 19.90 -40.32 5.80
CA ASP A 71 20.56 -40.04 4.52
C ASP A 71 20.69 -38.53 4.27
N PRO A 72 21.76 -37.88 4.78
CA PRO A 72 21.90 -36.43 4.69
C PRO A 72 22.04 -35.93 3.25
N ARG A 73 22.64 -36.72 2.34
CA ARG A 73 22.81 -36.30 0.94
C ARG A 73 21.49 -36.34 0.20
N ALA A 74 20.71 -37.42 0.35
CA ALA A 74 19.40 -37.50 -0.28
C ALA A 74 18.43 -36.45 0.28
N SER A 75 18.47 -36.18 1.59
CA SER A 75 17.62 -35.14 2.19
C SER A 75 17.93 -33.74 1.67
N VAL A 76 19.21 -33.38 1.49
CA VAL A 76 19.57 -32.07 0.90
C VAL A 76 19.12 -31.98 -0.56
N ALA A 77 19.28 -33.04 -1.34
CA ALA A 77 18.78 -33.08 -2.73
C ALA A 77 17.24 -32.94 -2.78
N ALA A 78 16.53 -33.57 -1.85
CA ALA A 78 15.07 -33.45 -1.74
C ALA A 78 14.65 -32.04 -1.30
N ALA A 79 15.40 -31.41 -0.41
CA ALA A 79 15.18 -30.01 0.01
C ALA A 79 15.34 -29.06 -1.18
N ASP A 80 16.41 -29.20 -1.95
CA ASP A 80 16.67 -28.38 -3.15
C ASP A 80 15.51 -28.50 -4.16
N SER A 81 15.08 -29.73 -4.46
CA SER A 81 13.93 -29.96 -5.34
C SER A 81 12.62 -29.34 -4.79
N LEU A 82 12.37 -29.44 -3.48
CA LEU A 82 11.19 -28.85 -2.86
C LEU A 82 11.17 -27.32 -2.95
N VAL A 83 12.33 -26.69 -2.73
CA VAL A 83 12.50 -25.24 -2.84
C VAL A 83 12.31 -24.80 -4.30
N GLY A 84 12.87 -25.54 -5.26
CA GLY A 84 12.66 -25.27 -6.69
C GLY A 84 11.17 -25.27 -7.06
N GLU A 85 10.41 -26.28 -6.63
CA GLU A 85 8.96 -26.35 -6.85
C GLU A 85 8.21 -25.19 -6.18
N ALA A 86 8.59 -24.80 -4.96
CA ALA A 86 8.00 -23.67 -4.27
C ALA A 86 8.24 -22.34 -5.00
N ILE A 87 9.45 -22.14 -5.54
CA ILE A 87 9.80 -20.97 -6.36
C ILE A 87 8.97 -20.92 -7.64
N GLU A 88 8.82 -22.05 -8.33
CA GLU A 88 8.01 -22.14 -9.55
C GLU A 88 6.54 -21.78 -9.28
N GLN A 89 5.94 -22.37 -8.23
CA GLN A 89 4.56 -22.07 -7.86
C GLN A 89 4.38 -20.62 -7.43
N PHE A 90 5.31 -20.08 -6.64
CA PHE A 90 5.28 -18.67 -6.24
C PHE A 90 5.37 -17.74 -7.46
N THR A 91 6.28 -18.02 -8.38
CA THR A 91 6.44 -17.27 -9.64
C THR A 91 5.18 -17.34 -10.51
N ALA A 92 4.54 -18.51 -10.60
CA ALA A 92 3.28 -18.67 -11.32
C ALA A 92 2.16 -17.80 -10.73
N ARG A 93 2.04 -17.76 -9.39
CA ARG A 93 1.06 -16.90 -8.69
C ARG A 93 1.33 -15.41 -8.88
N LEU A 94 2.60 -14.99 -8.83
CA LEU A 94 2.99 -13.61 -9.11
C LEU A 94 2.66 -13.19 -10.54
N ASN A 95 2.93 -14.06 -11.51
CA ASN A 95 2.56 -13.83 -12.91
C ASN A 95 1.05 -13.73 -13.09
N GLU A 96 0.28 -14.55 -12.38
CA GLU A 96 -1.18 -14.45 -12.39
C GLU A 96 -1.67 -13.11 -11.82
N ARG A 97 -1.12 -12.68 -10.68
CA ARG A 97 -1.41 -11.35 -10.11
C ARG A 97 -1.07 -10.23 -11.10
N ARG A 98 0.12 -10.29 -11.74
CA ARG A 98 0.55 -9.35 -12.77
C ARG A 98 -0.45 -9.28 -13.94
N ARG A 99 -0.90 -10.42 -14.45
CA ARG A 99 -1.89 -10.51 -15.54
C ARG A 99 -3.24 -9.93 -15.16
N ARG A 100 -3.68 -10.10 -13.91
CA ARG A 100 -4.93 -9.51 -13.40
C ARG A 100 -4.86 -7.98 -13.37
N ILE A 101 -3.75 -7.42 -12.89
CA ILE A 101 -3.51 -5.96 -12.93
C ILE A 101 -3.48 -5.49 -14.39
N GLU A 102 -2.76 -6.21 -15.26
CA GLU A 102 -2.68 -5.90 -16.69
C GLU A 102 -4.07 -5.83 -17.35
N SER A 103 -4.90 -6.84 -17.09
CA SER A 103 -6.25 -6.93 -17.62
C SER A 103 -7.20 -5.84 -17.07
N SER A 104 -6.93 -5.29 -15.88
CA SER A 104 -7.80 -4.30 -15.24
C SER A 104 -7.66 -2.91 -15.87
N TRP A 105 -6.45 -2.52 -16.29
CA TRP A 105 -6.20 -1.22 -16.92
C TRP A 105 -6.25 -1.24 -18.45
N GLN A 106 -6.04 -2.39 -19.11
CA GLN A 106 -6.16 -2.50 -20.58
C GLN A 106 -7.61 -2.37 -21.06
N ARG A 107 -8.60 -2.57 -20.17
CA ARG A 107 -10.01 -2.42 -20.49
C ARG A 107 -10.35 -0.94 -20.63
N ARG A 108 -10.45 -0.46 -21.87
CA ARG A 108 -10.84 0.93 -22.19
C ARG A 108 -12.25 1.22 -21.67
N SER A 109 -12.43 2.35 -20.99
CA SER A 109 -13.75 2.87 -20.65
C SER A 109 -14.08 4.09 -21.51
N GLU A 110 -15.27 4.12 -22.08
CA GLU A 110 -15.77 5.32 -22.77
C GLU A 110 -16.16 6.37 -21.71
N GLY A 111 -15.22 7.27 -21.38
CA GLY A 111 -15.47 8.46 -20.58
C GLY A 111 -14.80 8.45 -19.19
N GLY A 112 -13.74 9.26 -19.04
CA GLY A 112 -13.20 9.82 -17.77
C GLY A 112 -12.63 8.86 -16.71
N SER A 113 -13.03 7.59 -16.71
CA SER A 113 -12.67 6.58 -15.70
C SER A 113 -11.32 5.90 -15.92
N ASP A 114 -10.66 6.19 -17.05
CA ASP A 114 -9.36 5.62 -17.40
C ASP A 114 -8.24 6.10 -16.45
N THR A 115 -8.22 7.37 -16.06
CA THR A 115 -7.15 7.91 -15.18
C THR A 115 -7.20 7.33 -13.77
N GLU A 116 -8.40 7.13 -13.20
CA GLU A 116 -8.52 6.54 -11.86
C GLU A 116 -8.14 5.06 -11.87
N ARG A 117 -8.52 4.31 -12.91
CA ARG A 117 -8.07 2.93 -13.11
C ARG A 117 -6.55 2.82 -13.19
N LEU A 118 -5.90 3.72 -13.93
CA LEU A 118 -4.44 3.74 -14.03
C LEU A 118 -3.78 4.02 -12.68
N ARG A 119 -4.34 4.91 -11.85
CA ARG A 119 -3.84 5.13 -10.47
C ARG A 119 -3.96 3.87 -9.62
N VAL A 120 -5.09 3.19 -9.68
CA VAL A 120 -5.31 1.93 -8.94
C VAL A 120 -4.31 0.86 -9.41
N ALA A 121 -4.17 0.66 -10.72
CA ALA A 121 -3.22 -0.30 -11.28
C ALA A 121 -1.78 -0.01 -10.85
N LEU A 122 -1.35 1.25 -10.85
CA LEU A 122 -0.01 1.63 -10.40
C LEU A 122 0.21 1.34 -8.91
N ARG A 123 -0.80 1.57 -8.07
CA ARG A 123 -0.75 1.21 -6.63
C ARG A 123 -0.64 -0.31 -6.46
N GLU A 124 -1.39 -1.09 -7.23
CA GLU A 124 -1.31 -2.56 -7.18
C GLU A 124 0.06 -3.10 -7.66
N TYR A 125 0.64 -2.50 -8.70
CA TYR A 125 2.01 -2.83 -9.12
C TYR A 125 3.04 -2.50 -8.04
N ARG A 126 2.91 -1.36 -7.35
CA ARG A 126 3.80 -1.01 -6.23
C ARG A 126 3.72 -2.04 -5.12
N THR A 127 2.53 -2.45 -4.69
CA THR A 127 2.37 -3.50 -3.68
C THR A 127 3.01 -4.82 -4.11
N LEU A 128 2.88 -5.19 -5.39
CA LEU A 128 3.53 -6.39 -5.93
C LEU A 128 5.06 -6.27 -5.91
N LEU A 129 5.60 -5.10 -6.22
CA LEU A 129 7.04 -4.84 -6.16
C LEU A 129 7.56 -4.85 -4.72
N ASP A 130 6.84 -4.23 -3.79
CA ASP A 130 7.23 -4.19 -2.37
C ASP A 130 7.32 -5.62 -1.82
N GLN A 131 6.38 -6.50 -2.15
CA GLN A 131 6.40 -7.93 -1.79
C GLN A 131 7.63 -8.68 -2.34
N LEU A 132 8.11 -8.33 -3.54
CA LEU A 132 9.31 -8.92 -4.12
C LEU A 132 10.60 -8.43 -3.43
N THR A 133 10.62 -7.16 -3.05
CA THR A 133 11.81 -6.52 -2.46
C THR A 133 11.91 -6.72 -0.94
N MET A 134 10.87 -7.24 -0.29
CA MET A 134 10.83 -7.48 1.16
C MET A 134 11.69 -8.67 1.61
N VAL A 135 12.32 -9.41 0.69
CA VAL A 135 13.29 -10.47 1.04
C VAL A 135 14.70 -9.85 1.12
N PRO A 136 15.23 -9.51 2.32
CA PRO A 136 16.61 -9.09 2.45
C PRO A 136 17.56 -10.28 2.20
N TYR A 137 18.58 -10.06 1.39
CA TYR A 137 19.69 -10.98 1.16
C TYR A 137 20.76 -10.86 2.24
#